data_AF-A0A366H4M2-F1
#
_entry.id   AF-A0A366H4M2-F1
#
_cell.length_a   1.000
_cell.length_b   1.000
_cell.length_c   1.000
_cell.angle_alpha   90.00
_cell.angle_beta   90.00
_cell.angle_gamma   90.00
#
_symmetry.space_group_name_H-M   'P 1'
#
loop_
_entity.id
_entity.type
_entity.pdbx_description
1 polymer ?
#
loop_
_entity_poly.entity_id
_entity_poly.type
_entity_poly.pdbx_seq_one_letter_code
_entity_poly.pdbx_strand_id
1 'polypeptide(L)' 'MNRHEEIKKAIFNMGGLKIAASTLNVTPGAISKWVRNGVIPNLHKAEHVANASGFDLASLRPRYEQKANI' A
#
# COMPACT_ATOMS: atom_id res chain seq x y z
N MET A 1 -0.61 -10.50 11.68
CA MET A 1 -0.25 -10.77 10.27
C MET A 1 1.01 -9.97 9.96
N ASN A 2 1.91 -10.43 9.09
CA ASN A 2 3.08 -9.59 8.71
C ASN A 2 2.64 -8.53 7.69
N ARG A 3 3.21 -7.31 7.76
CA ARG A 3 2.83 -6.13 6.96
C ARG A 3 2.80 -6.39 5.45
N HIS A 4 3.72 -7.22 4.95
CA HIS A 4 3.76 -7.64 3.55
C HIS A 4 2.46 -8.32 3.13
N GLU A 5 1.93 -9.20 3.98
CA GLU A 5 0.68 -9.92 3.73
C GLU A 5 -0.53 -8.99 3.88
N GLU A 6 -0.47 -7.98 4.76
CA GLU A 6 -1.54 -6.99 4.89
C GLU A 6 -1.68 -6.16 3.62
N ILE A 7 -0.57 -5.60 3.11
CA ILE A 7 -0.59 -4.84 1.85
C ILE A 7 -1.00 -5.75 0.69
N LYS A 8 -0.49 -6.98 0.64
CA LYS A 8 -0.87 -7.93 -0.41
C LYS A 8 -2.37 -8.22 -0.39
N LYS A 9 -2.97 -8.46 0.78
CA LYS A 9 -4.41 -8.67 0.92
C LYS A 9 -5.20 -7.39 0.61
N ALA A 10 -4.72 -6.23 1.05
CA ALA A 10 -5.37 -4.97 0.76
C ALA A 10 -5.46 -4.71 -0.76
N ILE A 11 -4.36 -4.94 -1.48
CA ILE A 11 -4.32 -4.86 -2.95
C ILE A 11 -5.20 -5.92 -3.60
N PHE A 12 -5.27 -7.14 -3.04
CA PHE A 12 -6.18 -8.18 -3.54
C PHE A 12 -7.65 -7.77 -3.39
N ASN A 13 -8.04 -7.19 -2.25
CA ASN A 13 -9.39 -6.70 -1.99
C ASN A 13 -9.81 -5.57 -2.94
N MET A 14 -8.85 -4.81 -3.50
CA MET A 14 -9.13 -3.82 -4.55
C MET A 14 -9.44 -4.42 -5.94
N GLY A 15 -9.44 -5.76 -6.09
CA GLY A 15 -9.57 -6.45 -7.37
C GLY A 15 -8.23 -6.95 -7.94
N GLY A 16 -7.16 -6.92 -7.15
CA GLY A 16 -5.85 -7.44 -7.52
C GLY A 16 -4.93 -6.42 -8.18
N LEU A 17 -3.71 -6.87 -8.47
CA LEU A 17 -2.56 -5.99 -8.73
C LEU A 17 -2.74 -5.06 -9.95
N LYS A 18 -3.33 -5.54 -11.05
CA LYS A 18 -3.54 -4.72 -12.25
C LYS A 18 -4.60 -3.64 -12.02
N ILE A 19 -5.70 -3.99 -11.36
CA ILE A 19 -6.80 -3.06 -11.06
C ILE A 19 -6.30 -2.01 -10.06
N ALA A 20 -5.66 -2.42 -8.97
CA ALA A 20 -5.11 -1.50 -7.98
C ALA A 20 -4.06 -0.54 -8.59
N ALA A 21 -3.20 -1.02 -9.48
CA ALA A 21 -2.22 -0.18 -10.18
C ALA A 21 -2.91 0.90 -11.04
N SER A 22 -3.95 0.51 -11.79
CA SER A 22 -4.75 1.42 -12.60
C SER A 22 -5.48 2.47 -11.73
N THR A 23 -6.21 2.01 -10.70
CA THR A 23 -6.97 2.86 -9.77
C THR A 23 -6.08 3.89 -9.07
N LEU A 24 -4.86 3.51 -8.71
CA LEU A 24 -3.92 4.37 -7.98
C LEU A 24 -3.01 5.19 -8.91
N ASN A 25 -3.18 5.06 -10.23
CA ASN A 25 -2.33 5.68 -11.25
C ASN A 25 -0.83 5.45 -11.00
N VAL A 26 -0.46 4.18 -10.79
CA VAL A 26 0.92 3.74 -10.59
C VAL A 26 1.22 2.52 -11.44
N THR A 27 2.51 2.21 -11.61
CA THR A 27 2.89 0.99 -12.32
C THR A 27 2.66 -0.26 -11.45
N PRO A 28 2.35 -1.41 -12.07
CA PRO A 28 2.33 -2.72 -11.39
C PRO A 28 3.60 -2.99 -10.56
N GLY A 29 4.76 -2.58 -11.06
CA GLY A 29 6.04 -2.71 -10.37
C GLY A 29 6.15 -1.85 -9.11
N ALA A 30 5.50 -0.68 -9.05
CA ALA A 30 5.43 0.13 -7.84
C ALA A 30 4.64 -0.60 -6.74
N ILE A 31 3.49 -1.18 -7.09
CA ILE A 31 2.68 -2.00 -6.16
C ILE A 31 3.50 -3.19 -5.64
N SER A 32 4.20 -3.92 -6.52
CA SER A 32 5.08 -5.01 -6.11
C SER A 32 6.19 -4.54 -5.16
N LYS A 33 6.77 -3.35 -5.37
CA LYS A 33 7.74 -2.76 -4.43
C LYS A 33 7.10 -2.46 -3.08
N TRP A 34 5.88 -1.94 -3.02
CA TRP A 34 5.20 -1.66 -1.75
C TRP A 34 4.93 -2.93 -0.94
N VAL A 35 4.48 -4.00 -1.60
CA VAL A 35 4.30 -5.32 -0.96
C VAL A 35 5.63 -5.84 -0.43
N ARG A 36 6.69 -5.80 -1.24
CA ARG A 36 8.04 -6.25 -0.81
C ARG A 36 8.62 -5.42 0.33
N ASN A 37 8.35 -4.12 0.35
CA ASN A 37 8.84 -3.23 1.40
C ASN A 37 7.91 -3.17 2.62
N GLY A 38 6.72 -3.77 2.54
CA GLY A 38 5.73 -3.71 3.61
C GLY A 38 5.24 -2.27 3.90
N VAL A 39 5.23 -1.39 2.90
CA VAL A 39 4.77 0.01 3.06
C VAL A 39 4.22 0.62 1.78
N ILE A 40 3.13 1.39 1.90
CA ILE A 40 2.64 2.31 0.87
C ILE A 40 3.14 3.73 1.22
N PRO A 41 4.13 4.28 0.50
CA PRO A 41 4.86 5.47 0.94
C PRO A 41 4.03 6.77 0.86
N ASN A 42 3.17 6.89 -0.16
CA ASN A 42 2.34 8.07 -0.37
C ASN A 42 1.07 7.98 0.48
N LEU A 43 0.84 9.00 1.33
CA LEU A 43 -0.29 9.04 2.25
C LEU A 43 -1.64 8.92 1.53
N HIS A 44 -1.86 9.74 0.50
CA HIS A 44 -3.12 9.76 -0.24
C HIS A 44 -3.43 8.40 -0.91
N LYS A 45 -2.40 7.71 -1.42
CA LYS A 45 -2.57 6.36 -1.98
C LYS A 45 -2.83 5.31 -0.90
N ALA A 46 -2.19 5.43 0.26
CA ALA A 46 -2.43 4.55 1.39
C ALA A 46 -3.85 4.73 1.95
N GLU A 47 -4.35 5.96 2.03
CA GLU A 47 -5.74 6.28 2.40
C GLU A 47 -6.74 5.69 1.41
N HIS A 48 -6.47 5.84 0.11
CA HIS A 48 -7.31 5.24 -0.92
C HIS A 48 -7.34 3.71 -0.78
N VAL A 49 -6.19 3.07 -0.59
CA VAL A 49 -6.11 1.61 -0.39
C VAL A 49 -6.84 1.19 0.89
N ALA A 50 -6.67 1.92 2.00
CA ALA A 50 -7.37 1.68 3.25
C ALA A 50 -8.89 1.69 3.06
N ASN A 51 -9.41 2.76 2.46
CA ASN A 51 -10.84 2.92 2.17
C ASN A 51 -11.38 1.84 1.23
N ALA A 52 -10.62 1.46 0.20
CA ALA A 52 -11.06 0.47 -0.78
C ALA A 52 -10.96 -0.98 -0.28
N SER A 53 -10.05 -1.27 0.66
CA SER A 53 -9.76 -2.63 1.10
C SER A 53 -10.28 -2.98 2.49
N GLY A 54 -10.69 -1.98 3.29
CA GLY A 54 -11.10 -2.13 4.68
C GLY A 54 -9.95 -2.30 5.67
N PHE A 55 -8.70 -2.08 5.24
CA PHE A 55 -7.52 -2.16 6.10
C PHE A 55 -7.24 -0.83 6.79
N ASP A 56 -6.65 -0.89 7.99
CA ASP A 56 -6.22 0.31 8.70
C ASP A 56 -5.04 1.00 8.02
N LEU A 57 -5.09 2.32 7.95
CA LEU A 57 -4.04 3.16 7.37
C LEU A 57 -2.70 2.96 8.10
N ALA A 58 -2.72 2.80 9.42
CA ALA A 58 -1.50 2.58 10.19
C ALA A 58 -0.83 1.23 9.88
N SER A 59 -1.59 0.22 9.43
CA SER A 59 -1.03 -1.05 8.96
C SER A 59 -0.40 -0.92 7.57
N LEU A 60 -1.02 -0.15 6.67
CA LEU A 60 -0.54 0.03 5.29
C LEU A 60 0.62 1.04 5.17
N ARG A 61 0.61 2.03 6.05
CA ARG A 61 1.60 3.09 6.17
C ARG A 61 1.90 3.29 7.66
N PRO A 62 2.58 2.32 8.31
CA PRO A 62 3.12 2.55 9.65
C PRO A 62 3.92 3.84 9.57
N ARG A 63 3.81 4.71 10.59
CA ARG A 63 4.53 6.00 10.67
C ARG A 63 5.92 5.74 10.11
N TYR A 64 6.11 6.12 8.85
CA TYR A 64 7.38 5.92 8.17
C TYR A 64 8.21 6.90 8.97
N GLU A 65 8.98 6.38 9.93
CA GLU A 65 9.93 7.18 10.69
C GLU A 65 10.55 8.05 9.62
N GLN A 66 10.25 9.35 9.68
CA GLN A 66 10.82 10.29 8.75
C GLN A 66 12.29 10.32 9.16
N LYS A 67 13.06 9.32 8.71
CA LYS A 67 14.43 9.52 8.31
C LYS A 67 14.34 10.45 7.10
N ALA A 68 13.95 11.69 7.37
CA ALA A 68 14.57 12.83 6.74
C ALA A 68 16.05 12.60 7.05
N ASN A 69 16.73 11.94 6.11
CA ASN A 69 18.17 11.87 6.10
C ASN A 69 18.59 13.32 5.82
N ILE A 70 18.86 14.04 6.91
CA ILE A 70 19.51 15.36 6.90
C ILE A 70 20.88 15.19 6.25
#